data_AF-A0A396RNI1-F1
#
_entry.id   AF-A0A396RNI1-F1
#
_cell.length_a   1.000
_cell.length_b   1.000
_cell.length_c   1.000
_cell.angle_alpha   90.00
_cell.angle_beta   90.00
_cell.angle_gamma   90.00
#
_symmetry.space_group_name_H-M   'P 1'
#
loop_
_entity.id
_entity.type
_entity.pdbx_description
1 polymer ?
#
loop_
_entity_poly.entity_id
_entity_poly.type
_entity_poly.pdbx_seq_one_letter_code
_entity_poly.pdbx_strand_id
1 'polypeptide(L)'
;MTLEEACAADAADPLRACRDRFALPEGVIYLDGNSLGALPAATPARQADLVERQWRDRLIRGWNEGWIEAPRRVGAKIAPLIGAAPHEVIAADSTSANLFKLIVAVLQAGERRTVLSEAGNFPTDLHVAEGAVRCVPGARLEIVTRESIAASIGADTALVVLTHVHYKTAQRYDMKSITAAALAAGAMILWDLSHSAGAVAVDLNSADADLAVGCGYKYLNGGPGAPAWLFVAERHQDRLANPLSGWMGHAQPFAFTDAYEPAPGIDRWLCGTPPVLALSALEAGLATFDGVSMPALEAKGARLFDLFAARAAAPGLECVTPADPAARGSHISFRHPHAWPINNALIEAGVIGDFRAPDILRFGLTPLYTGYEDVWRATEILGEVLATERWRESRFAERSRVT
;
A
#
# COMPACT_ATOMS: atom_id res chain seq x y z
N MET A 1 1.73 -23.23 -20.29
CA MET A 1 0.31 -22.96 -20.07
C MET A 1 -0.32 -22.44 -21.36
N THR A 2 -1.25 -23.19 -21.96
CA THR A 2 -2.13 -22.79 -23.07
C THR A 2 -3.31 -21.94 -22.54
N LEU A 3 -4.12 -21.35 -23.43
CA LEU A 3 -5.33 -20.62 -23.02
C LEU A 3 -6.34 -21.54 -22.31
N GLU A 4 -6.53 -22.77 -22.82
CA GLU A 4 -7.44 -23.76 -22.22
C GLU A 4 -6.99 -24.13 -20.79
N GLU A 5 -5.68 -24.32 -20.57
CA GLU A 5 -5.13 -24.57 -19.25
C GLU A 5 -5.31 -23.38 -18.30
N ALA A 6 -5.22 -22.15 -18.81
CA ALA A 6 -5.47 -20.93 -18.02
C ALA A 6 -6.96 -20.83 -17.61
N CYS A 7 -7.88 -21.05 -18.54
CA CYS A 7 -9.32 -21.07 -18.23
C CYS A 7 -9.68 -22.19 -17.25
N ALA A 8 -9.06 -23.37 -17.36
CA ALA A 8 -9.23 -24.46 -16.40
C ALA A 8 -8.67 -24.09 -15.01
N ALA A 9 -7.53 -23.40 -14.94
CA ALA A 9 -6.98 -22.89 -13.70
C ALA A 9 -7.88 -21.86 -13.03
N ASP A 10 -8.53 -20.98 -13.80
CA ASP A 10 -9.55 -20.06 -13.28
C ASP A 10 -10.79 -20.80 -12.78
N ALA A 11 -11.28 -21.81 -13.52
CA ALA A 11 -12.44 -22.60 -13.09
C ALA A 11 -12.19 -23.34 -11.75
N ALA A 12 -10.94 -23.74 -11.49
CA ALA A 12 -10.53 -24.39 -10.25
C ALA A 12 -10.09 -23.41 -9.14
N ASP A 13 -10.08 -22.09 -9.40
CA ASP A 13 -9.60 -21.10 -8.44
C ASP A 13 -10.62 -20.87 -7.30
N PRO A 14 -10.26 -21.15 -6.03
CA PRO A 14 -11.15 -20.90 -4.90
C PRO A 14 -11.49 -19.41 -4.70
N LEU A 15 -10.67 -18.49 -5.25
CA LEU A 15 -10.90 -17.06 -5.18
C LEU A 15 -11.65 -16.50 -6.39
N ARG A 16 -12.05 -17.33 -7.36
CA ARG A 16 -12.68 -16.89 -8.62
C ARG A 16 -13.88 -15.97 -8.39
N ALA A 17 -14.76 -16.32 -7.44
CA ALA A 17 -15.95 -15.56 -7.11
C ALA A 17 -15.66 -14.18 -6.47
N CYS A 18 -14.42 -13.92 -6.03
CA CYS A 18 -14.04 -12.60 -5.54
C CYS A 18 -14.03 -11.56 -6.66
N ARG A 19 -13.84 -11.96 -7.93
CA ARG A 19 -13.88 -11.04 -9.07
C ARG A 19 -15.24 -10.35 -9.19
N ASP A 20 -16.33 -11.05 -8.87
CA ASP A 20 -17.70 -10.52 -8.91
C ASP A 20 -17.94 -9.41 -7.87
N ARG A 21 -17.02 -9.22 -6.92
CA ARG A 21 -17.04 -8.11 -5.95
C ARG A 21 -16.56 -6.79 -6.55
N PHE A 22 -16.12 -6.78 -7.81
CA PHE A 22 -15.56 -5.63 -8.50
C PHE A 22 -16.34 -5.29 -9.77
N ALA A 23 -16.46 -4.00 -10.05
CA ALA A 23 -17.01 -3.50 -11.31
C ALA A 23 -15.84 -3.20 -12.27
N LEU A 24 -15.46 -4.21 -13.06
CA LEU A 24 -14.38 -4.10 -14.04
C LEU A 24 -14.92 -3.71 -15.43
N PRO A 25 -14.22 -2.83 -16.18
CA PRO A 25 -14.62 -2.48 -17.54
C PRO A 25 -14.45 -3.68 -18.49
N GLU A 26 -15.38 -3.82 -19.44
CA GLU A 26 -15.30 -4.83 -20.49
C GLU A 26 -14.09 -4.57 -21.41
N GLY A 27 -13.41 -5.64 -21.85
CA GLY A 27 -12.28 -5.54 -22.77
C GLY A 27 -10.97 -5.03 -22.16
N VAL A 28 -10.92 -4.77 -20.85
CA VAL A 28 -9.71 -4.29 -20.16
C VAL A 28 -9.12 -5.38 -19.28
N ILE A 29 -7.81 -5.61 -19.44
CA ILE A 29 -7.00 -6.40 -18.52
C ILE A 29 -6.26 -5.42 -17.59
N TYR A 30 -6.77 -5.30 -16.36
CA TYR A 30 -6.27 -4.33 -15.39
C TYR A 30 -5.20 -4.94 -14.49
N LEU A 31 -3.95 -4.54 -14.72
CA LEU A 31 -2.75 -4.98 -13.99
C LEU A 31 -2.05 -3.78 -13.33
N ASP A 32 -2.82 -2.81 -12.84
CA ASP A 32 -2.30 -1.63 -12.13
C ASP A 32 -3.00 -1.40 -10.77
N GLY A 33 -3.58 -2.47 -10.21
CA GLY A 33 -4.20 -2.49 -8.88
C GLY A 33 -3.26 -2.16 -7.72
N ASN A 34 -1.95 -2.33 -7.96
CA ASN A 34 -0.88 -1.93 -7.05
C ASN A 34 -0.60 -0.42 -7.09
N SER A 35 -1.27 0.33 -7.96
CA SER A 35 -1.23 1.79 -8.06
C SER A 35 -2.58 2.40 -7.70
N LEU A 36 -3.67 1.85 -8.24
CA LEU A 36 -5.05 2.19 -7.87
C LEU A 36 -5.91 0.91 -7.90
N GLY A 37 -6.47 0.50 -6.76
CA GLY A 37 -7.33 -0.67 -6.69
C GLY A 37 -8.60 -0.52 -7.54
N ALA A 38 -9.06 -1.61 -8.14
CA ALA A 38 -10.28 -1.62 -8.93
C ALA A 38 -11.52 -1.28 -8.08
N LEU A 39 -12.54 -0.69 -8.71
CA LEU A 39 -13.77 -0.26 -8.04
C LEU A 39 -14.53 -1.47 -7.45
N PRO A 40 -14.73 -1.55 -6.12
CA PRO A 40 -15.65 -2.52 -5.54
C PRO A 40 -17.08 -2.26 -6.03
N ALA A 41 -17.79 -3.31 -6.43
CA ALA A 41 -19.14 -3.22 -7.01
C ALA A 41 -20.17 -2.61 -6.03
N ALA A 42 -19.92 -2.73 -4.71
CA ALA A 42 -20.77 -2.13 -3.67
C ALA A 42 -20.57 -0.62 -3.48
N THR A 43 -19.43 -0.06 -3.93
CA THR A 43 -19.06 1.34 -3.66
C THR A 43 -20.07 2.35 -4.21
N PRO A 44 -20.57 2.25 -5.46
CA PRO A 44 -21.53 3.24 -6.00
C PRO A 44 -22.81 3.37 -5.16
N ALA A 45 -23.46 2.25 -4.83
CA ALA A 45 -24.68 2.26 -4.03
C ALA A 45 -24.44 2.80 -2.61
N ARG A 46 -23.29 2.45 -2.02
CA ARG A 46 -22.90 2.94 -0.69
C ARG A 46 -22.65 4.45 -0.68
N GLN A 47 -22.01 4.98 -1.72
CA GLN A 47 -21.77 6.42 -1.86
C GLN A 47 -23.08 7.19 -2.12
N ALA A 48 -23.98 6.64 -2.93
CA ALA A 48 -25.30 7.22 -3.14
C ALA A 48 -26.08 7.32 -1.82
N ASP A 49 -26.14 6.26 -1.02
CA ASP A 49 -26.78 6.30 0.30
C ASP A 49 -26.16 7.34 1.24
N LEU A 50 -24.82 7.41 1.27
CA LEU A 50 -24.10 8.37 2.11
C LEU A 50 -24.39 9.83 1.72
N VAL A 51 -24.49 10.14 0.43
CA VAL A 51 -24.78 11.50 -0.04
C VAL A 51 -26.27 11.83 0.07
N GLU A 52 -27.12 10.96 -0.44
CA GLU A 52 -28.54 11.24 -0.63
C GLU A 52 -29.38 11.08 0.64
N ARG A 53 -29.04 10.10 1.50
CA ARG A 53 -29.77 9.87 2.74
C ARG A 53 -29.01 10.43 3.94
N GLN A 54 -27.75 10.06 4.12
CA GLN A 54 -27.03 10.44 5.33
C GLN A 54 -26.67 11.93 5.30
N TRP A 55 -25.95 12.42 4.28
CA TRP A 55 -25.53 13.81 4.25
C TRP A 55 -26.69 14.78 4.02
N ARG A 56 -27.51 14.56 2.99
CA ARG A 56 -28.64 15.44 2.67
C ARG A 56 -29.70 15.47 3.77
N ASP A 57 -30.16 14.32 4.26
CA ASP A 57 -31.32 14.26 5.15
C ASP A 57 -30.93 14.22 6.64
N ARG A 58 -29.81 13.57 7.01
CA ARG A 58 -29.34 13.53 8.43
C ARG A 58 -28.49 14.74 8.78
N LEU A 59 -27.76 15.33 7.84
CA LEU A 59 -26.91 16.51 8.04
C LEU A 59 -25.95 16.27 9.22
N ILE A 60 -25.78 17.27 10.09
CA ILE A 60 -24.89 17.24 11.27
C ILE A 60 -25.15 16.06 12.21
N ARG A 61 -26.35 15.46 12.21
CA ARG A 61 -26.64 14.28 13.04
C ARG A 61 -25.79 13.07 12.64
N GLY A 62 -25.34 13.01 11.38
CA GLY A 62 -24.44 11.98 10.87
C GLY A 62 -23.18 11.77 11.73
N TRP A 63 -22.66 12.84 12.35
CA TRP A 63 -21.53 12.76 13.27
C TRP A 63 -21.75 11.78 14.42
N ASN A 64 -22.96 11.79 15.01
CA ASN A 64 -23.35 10.88 16.10
C ASN A 64 -23.98 9.57 15.60
N GLU A 65 -24.05 9.37 14.29
CA GLU A 65 -24.64 8.19 13.64
C GLU A 65 -23.57 7.32 12.96
N GLY A 66 -22.32 7.40 13.43
CA GLY A 66 -21.23 6.53 13.00
C GLY A 66 -20.13 7.20 12.18
N TRP A 67 -20.25 8.49 11.83
CA TRP A 67 -19.21 9.20 11.07
C TRP A 67 -17.99 9.53 11.94
N ILE A 68 -18.18 9.90 13.21
CA ILE A 68 -17.06 10.26 14.09
C ILE A 68 -16.20 9.02 14.42
N GLU A 69 -16.80 7.83 14.48
CA GLU A 69 -16.14 6.55 14.73
C GLU A 69 -15.55 5.90 13.47
N ALA A 70 -15.78 6.48 12.28
CA ALA A 70 -15.35 5.88 11.02
C ALA A 70 -13.84 5.59 10.95
N PRO A 71 -12.92 6.46 11.44
CA PRO A 71 -11.48 6.14 11.49
C PRO A 71 -11.16 4.85 12.24
N ARG A 72 -11.74 4.66 13.44
CA ARG A 72 -11.55 3.46 14.27
C ARG A 72 -12.16 2.23 13.60
N ARG A 73 -13.38 2.35 13.09
CA ARG A 73 -14.09 1.24 12.43
C ARG A 73 -13.34 0.75 11.19
N VAL A 74 -12.81 1.67 10.38
CA VAL A 74 -12.00 1.33 9.20
C VAL A 74 -10.64 0.77 9.63
N GLY A 75 -9.97 1.35 10.63
CA GLY A 75 -8.73 0.80 11.20
C GLY A 75 -8.89 -0.65 11.69
N ALA A 76 -9.97 -0.94 12.41
CA ALA A 76 -10.30 -2.28 12.89
C ALA A 76 -10.52 -3.30 11.75
N LYS A 77 -11.00 -2.85 10.59
CA LYS A 77 -11.15 -3.70 9.39
C LYS A 77 -9.81 -3.94 8.68
N ILE A 78 -8.84 -3.03 8.82
CA ILE A 78 -7.48 -3.20 8.28
C ILE A 78 -6.65 -4.13 9.16
N ALA A 79 -6.79 -4.02 10.49
CA ALA A 79 -6.02 -4.77 11.48
C ALA A 79 -5.83 -6.28 11.18
N PRO A 80 -6.87 -7.08 10.85
CA PRO A 80 -6.67 -8.50 10.54
C PRO A 80 -5.88 -8.78 9.25
N LEU A 81 -5.79 -7.81 8.31
CA LEU A 81 -5.03 -7.96 7.07
C LEU A 81 -3.52 -7.77 7.27
N ILE A 82 -3.12 -7.25 8.43
CA ILE A 82 -1.73 -6.93 8.78
C ILE A 82 -1.28 -7.55 10.11
N GLY A 83 -2.08 -8.48 10.67
CA GLY A 83 -1.81 -9.14 11.95
C GLY A 83 -1.62 -8.16 13.12
N ALA A 84 -2.47 -7.13 13.17
CA ALA A 84 -2.54 -6.18 14.28
C ALA A 84 -3.85 -6.38 15.08
N ALA A 85 -3.90 -5.86 16.31
CA ALA A 85 -5.14 -5.75 17.05
C ALA A 85 -5.95 -4.50 16.60
N PRO A 86 -7.29 -4.50 16.71
CA PRO A 86 -8.12 -3.37 16.28
C PRO A 86 -7.77 -2.03 16.93
N HIS A 87 -7.31 -2.01 18.19
CA HIS A 87 -6.93 -0.81 18.92
C HIS A 87 -5.52 -0.30 18.58
N GLU A 88 -4.82 -0.97 17.66
CA GLU A 88 -3.48 -0.56 17.22
C GLU A 88 -3.49 0.19 15.90
N VAL A 89 -4.63 0.24 15.19
CA VAL A 89 -4.73 0.77 13.83
C VAL A 89 -5.80 1.84 13.72
N ILE A 90 -5.49 2.94 13.03
CA ILE A 90 -6.46 3.99 12.72
C ILE A 90 -6.32 4.48 11.28
N ALA A 91 -7.46 4.68 10.60
CA ALA A 91 -7.50 5.21 9.25
C ALA A 91 -7.58 6.74 9.27
N ALA A 92 -6.54 7.41 8.79
CA ALA A 92 -6.41 8.86 8.84
C ALA A 92 -5.45 9.38 7.77
N ASP A 93 -5.73 10.59 7.28
CA ASP A 93 -4.84 11.41 6.46
C ASP A 93 -4.24 10.68 5.25
N SER A 94 -2.99 10.99 4.89
CA SER A 94 -2.23 10.35 3.81
C SER A 94 -1.01 9.61 4.38
N THR A 95 -0.44 8.69 3.60
CA THR A 95 0.77 7.95 3.99
C THR A 95 1.89 8.92 4.37
N SER A 96 2.11 9.96 3.56
CA SER A 96 3.10 11.00 3.81
C SER A 96 2.86 11.76 5.13
N ALA A 97 1.61 12.11 5.45
CA ALA A 97 1.29 12.76 6.70
C ALA A 97 1.54 11.83 7.90
N ASN A 98 1.16 10.56 7.79
CA ASN A 98 1.34 9.59 8.87
C ASN A 98 2.81 9.22 9.10
N LEU A 99 3.61 9.11 8.02
CA LEU A 99 5.07 8.98 8.11
C LEU A 99 5.66 10.14 8.91
N PHE A 100 5.27 11.38 8.58
CA PHE A 100 5.76 12.56 9.30
C PHE A 100 5.44 12.49 10.80
N LYS A 101 4.18 12.18 11.15
CA LYS A 101 3.75 12.06 12.55
C LYS A 101 4.62 11.06 13.32
N LEU A 102 4.80 9.87 12.77
CA LEU A 102 5.49 8.77 13.43
C LEU A 102 7.00 9.03 13.56
N ILE A 103 7.64 9.55 12.50
CA ILE A 103 9.08 9.86 12.53
C ILE A 103 9.38 10.94 13.57
N VAL A 104 8.64 12.04 13.56
CA VAL A 104 8.86 13.13 14.53
C VAL A 104 8.53 12.67 15.96
N ALA A 105 7.47 11.89 16.16
CA ALA A 105 7.12 11.35 17.47
C ALA A 105 8.25 10.52 18.09
N VAL A 106 8.88 9.63 17.31
CA VAL A 106 10.00 8.81 17.78
C VAL A 106 11.22 9.67 18.12
N LEU A 107 11.56 10.63 17.25
CA LEU A 107 12.71 11.52 17.46
C LEU A 107 12.53 12.42 18.69
N GLN A 108 11.31 12.87 18.97
CA GLN A 108 11.00 13.69 20.15
C GLN A 108 10.96 12.89 21.46
N ALA A 109 10.53 11.63 21.41
CA ALA A 109 10.39 10.78 22.60
C ALA A 109 11.72 10.17 23.10
N GLY A 110 12.75 10.12 22.25
CA GLY A 110 14.05 9.51 22.55
C GLY A 110 15.22 10.49 22.57
N GLU A 111 16.40 9.96 22.87
CA GLU A 111 17.68 10.70 22.81
C GLU A 111 18.45 10.46 21.51
N ARG A 112 18.18 9.34 20.83
CA ARG A 112 18.80 8.96 19.55
C ARG A 112 18.32 9.88 18.43
N ARG A 113 19.19 10.14 17.45
CA ARG A 113 18.95 11.20 16.46
C ARG A 113 19.02 10.76 15.00
N THR A 114 19.32 9.50 14.71
CA THR A 114 19.42 9.02 13.33
C THR A 114 18.15 8.30 12.87
N VAL A 115 17.57 8.77 11.78
CA VAL A 115 16.61 8.00 10.98
C VAL A 115 17.38 7.29 9.88
N LEU A 116 17.30 5.97 9.81
CA LEU A 116 17.95 5.15 8.80
C LEU A 116 16.94 4.70 7.74
N SER A 117 17.26 4.86 6.46
CA SER A 117 16.46 4.36 5.33
C SER A 117 17.36 3.86 4.20
N GLU A 118 16.76 3.21 3.21
CA GLU A 118 17.45 2.74 2.01
C GLU A 118 17.42 3.76 0.86
N ALA A 119 18.45 3.73 0.02
CA ALA A 119 18.45 4.39 -1.27
C ALA A 119 17.44 3.71 -2.20
N GLY A 120 16.65 4.51 -2.92
CA GLY A 120 15.62 3.99 -3.82
C GLY A 120 14.30 3.61 -3.15
N ASN A 121 14.17 3.81 -1.82
CA ASN A 121 12.88 3.79 -1.14
C ASN A 121 11.88 4.71 -1.85
N PHE A 122 10.58 4.50 -1.64
CA PHE A 122 9.58 5.30 -2.34
C PHE A 122 9.80 6.80 -2.07
N PRO A 123 9.73 7.69 -3.09
CA PRO A 123 10.21 9.06 -2.93
C PRO A 123 9.59 9.83 -1.76
N THR A 124 8.30 9.62 -1.47
CA THR A 124 7.68 10.34 -0.34
C THR A 124 8.26 9.95 1.00
N ASP A 125 8.70 8.70 1.18
CA ASP A 125 9.29 8.22 2.43
C ASP A 125 10.58 8.98 2.74
N LEU A 126 11.45 9.11 1.74
CA LEU A 126 12.71 9.85 1.86
C LEU A 126 12.45 11.35 2.03
N HIS A 127 11.59 11.95 1.22
CA HIS A 127 11.31 13.39 1.29
C HIS A 127 10.67 13.78 2.63
N VAL A 128 9.73 12.96 3.13
CA VAL A 128 9.09 13.19 4.42
C VAL A 128 10.06 12.96 5.57
N ALA A 129 10.89 11.91 5.51
CA ALA A 129 11.92 11.69 6.53
C ALA A 129 12.91 12.87 6.57
N GLU A 130 13.33 13.39 5.41
CA GLU A 130 14.21 14.56 5.31
C GLU A 130 13.55 15.83 5.87
N GLY A 131 12.25 16.01 5.63
CA GLY A 131 11.46 17.08 6.26
C GLY A 131 11.34 16.92 7.77
N ALA A 132 11.04 15.70 8.24
CA ALA A 132 10.83 15.37 9.64
C ALA A 132 12.10 15.56 10.49
N VAL A 133 13.26 15.11 10.01
CA VAL A 133 14.53 15.30 10.76
C VAL A 133 14.90 16.78 10.87
N ARG A 134 14.53 17.62 9.90
CA ARG A 134 14.72 19.09 9.98
C ARG A 134 13.86 19.74 11.07
N CYS A 135 12.77 19.12 11.50
CA CYS A 135 11.91 19.62 12.58
C CYS A 135 12.43 19.27 13.98
N VAL A 136 13.44 18.41 14.11
CA VAL A 136 13.96 17.98 15.42
C VAL A 136 15.46 18.30 15.54
N PRO A 137 15.87 19.19 16.47
CA PRO A 137 17.27 19.57 16.63
C PRO A 137 18.21 18.36 16.81
N GLY A 138 19.27 18.34 16.01
CA GLY A 138 20.29 17.28 16.02
C GLY A 138 19.89 16.00 15.28
N ALA A 139 18.65 15.88 14.81
CA ALA A 139 18.23 14.72 14.02
C ALA A 139 18.81 14.76 12.59
N ARG A 140 19.06 13.57 12.02
CA ARG A 140 19.55 13.41 10.64
C ARG A 140 18.95 12.19 9.96
N LEU A 141 18.87 12.24 8.63
CA LEU A 141 18.53 11.11 7.78
C LEU A 141 19.82 10.49 7.25
N GLU A 142 19.99 9.19 7.48
CA GLU A 142 21.06 8.38 6.93
C GLU A 142 20.47 7.44 5.87
N ILE A 143 21.07 7.45 4.68
CA ILE A 143 20.62 6.65 3.54
C ILE A 143 21.74 5.70 3.15
N VAL A 144 21.44 4.40 3.15
CA VAL A 144 22.39 3.34 2.79
C VAL A 144 21.81 2.46 1.69
N THR A 145 22.58 1.52 1.13
CA THR A 145 22.01 0.55 0.19
C THR A 145 21.09 -0.42 0.92
N ARG A 146 20.11 -0.99 0.20
CA ARG A 146 19.18 -1.99 0.71
C ARG A 146 19.87 -3.15 1.43
N GLU A 147 20.98 -3.63 0.88
CA GLU A 147 21.78 -4.73 1.42
C GLU A 147 22.53 -4.35 2.70
N SER A 148 22.79 -3.06 2.90
CA SER A 148 23.56 -2.55 4.03
C SER A 148 22.69 -2.26 5.27
N ILE A 149 21.36 -2.23 5.12
CA ILE A 149 20.43 -1.78 6.17
C ILE A 149 20.69 -2.44 7.51
N ALA A 150 20.71 -3.78 7.58
CA ALA A 150 20.89 -4.49 8.84
C ALA A 150 22.25 -4.20 9.51
N ALA A 151 23.31 -4.00 8.71
CA ALA A 151 24.64 -3.70 9.21
C ALA A 151 24.81 -2.22 9.62
N SER A 152 23.96 -1.34 9.12
CA SER A 152 23.98 0.10 9.40
C SER A 152 23.12 0.51 10.59
N ILE A 153 22.40 -0.41 11.23
CA ILE A 153 21.66 -0.12 12.46
C ILE A 153 22.68 0.06 13.60
N GLY A 154 22.87 1.30 14.02
CA GLY A 154 23.89 1.71 14.98
C GLY A 154 23.32 2.21 16.30
N ALA A 155 24.21 2.55 17.24
CA ALA A 155 23.85 2.99 18.59
C ALA A 155 23.00 4.27 18.64
N ASP A 156 23.16 5.16 17.63
CA ASP A 156 22.40 6.41 17.50
C ASP A 156 21.18 6.28 16.55
N THR A 157 20.89 5.08 16.04
CA THR A 157 19.69 4.85 15.22
C THR A 157 18.45 4.91 16.10
N ALA A 158 17.65 5.96 15.93
CA ALA A 158 16.36 6.12 16.60
C ALA A 158 15.27 5.29 15.91
N LEU A 159 15.23 5.36 14.58
CA LEU A 159 14.17 4.79 13.76
C LEU A 159 14.73 4.27 12.44
N VAL A 160 14.36 3.04 12.08
CA VAL A 160 14.55 2.48 10.74
C VAL A 160 13.25 2.66 9.96
N VAL A 161 13.28 3.31 8.80
CA VAL A 161 12.10 3.58 7.95
C VAL A 161 12.27 2.85 6.63
N LEU A 162 11.40 1.87 6.35
CA LEU A 162 11.52 1.02 5.16
C LEU A 162 10.16 0.74 4.53
N THR A 163 10.09 0.77 3.20
CA THR A 163 8.99 0.10 2.50
C THR A 163 9.22 -1.41 2.54
N HIS A 164 8.25 -2.16 3.07
CA HIS A 164 8.37 -3.62 3.19
C HIS A 164 8.51 -4.32 1.83
N VAL A 165 7.69 -3.91 0.85
CA VAL A 165 7.74 -4.36 -0.55
C VAL A 165 8.12 -3.19 -1.45
N HIS A 166 9.30 -3.25 -2.07
CA HIS A 166 9.82 -2.17 -2.89
C HIS A 166 8.90 -1.89 -4.11
N TYR A 167 8.43 -0.64 -4.26
CA TYR A 167 7.44 -0.27 -5.28
C TYR A 167 7.86 -0.61 -6.72
N LYS A 168 9.17 -0.49 -7.01
CA LYS A 168 9.74 -0.75 -8.34
C LYS A 168 10.03 -2.24 -8.59
N THR A 169 10.87 -2.88 -7.78
CA THR A 169 11.34 -4.26 -8.01
C THR A 169 10.42 -5.33 -7.41
N ALA A 170 9.46 -4.96 -6.56
CA ALA A 170 8.70 -5.88 -5.71
C ALA A 170 9.54 -6.62 -4.67
N GLN A 171 10.84 -6.34 -4.54
CA GLN A 171 11.67 -7.01 -3.53
C GLN A 171 11.10 -6.79 -2.13
N ARG A 172 10.96 -7.87 -1.37
CA ARG A 172 10.37 -7.89 -0.04
C ARG A 172 11.45 -8.09 1.02
N TYR A 173 11.42 -7.30 2.08
CA TYR A 173 12.25 -7.57 3.26
C TYR A 173 11.69 -8.74 4.06
N ASP A 174 12.56 -9.51 4.71
CA ASP A 174 12.14 -10.31 5.86
C ASP A 174 11.85 -9.37 7.02
N MET A 175 10.56 -9.04 7.20
CA MET A 175 10.08 -8.11 8.22
C MET A 175 10.54 -8.51 9.62
N LYS A 176 10.50 -9.80 9.95
CA LYS A 176 10.85 -10.30 11.29
C LYS A 176 12.34 -10.17 11.54
N SER A 177 13.17 -10.54 10.57
CA SER A 177 14.63 -10.44 10.68
C SER A 177 15.09 -8.99 10.84
N ILE A 178 14.59 -8.07 10.00
CA ILE A 178 14.97 -6.66 10.06
C ILE A 178 14.44 -5.99 11.34
N THR A 179 13.22 -6.31 11.77
CA THR A 179 12.66 -5.81 13.04
C THR A 179 13.49 -6.28 14.23
N ALA A 180 13.86 -7.56 14.28
CA ALA A 180 14.72 -8.10 15.33
C ALA A 180 16.10 -7.41 15.37
N ALA A 181 16.69 -7.08 14.21
CA ALA A 181 17.95 -6.34 14.14
C ALA A 181 17.82 -4.91 14.69
N ALA A 182 16.73 -4.20 14.36
CA ALA A 182 16.43 -2.89 14.92
C ALA A 182 16.28 -2.93 16.45
N LEU A 183 15.46 -3.86 16.94
CA LEU A 183 15.22 -4.02 18.39
C LEU A 183 16.50 -4.38 19.15
N ALA A 184 17.35 -5.25 18.59
CA ALA A 184 18.63 -5.62 19.21
C ALA A 184 19.60 -4.44 19.36
N ALA A 185 19.53 -3.46 18.46
CA ALA A 185 20.31 -2.21 18.55
C ALA A 185 19.63 -1.14 19.42
N GLY A 186 18.42 -1.39 19.91
CA GLY A 186 17.60 -0.42 20.66
C GLY A 186 16.96 0.66 19.78
N ALA A 187 16.89 0.44 18.46
CA ALA A 187 16.16 1.28 17.52
C ALA A 187 14.71 0.81 17.39
N MET A 188 13.82 1.72 16.99
CA MET A 188 12.47 1.36 16.55
C MET A 188 12.43 1.10 15.04
N ILE A 189 11.39 0.43 14.55
CA ILE A 189 11.12 0.28 13.12
C ILE A 189 9.75 0.82 12.69
N LEU A 190 9.74 1.51 11.55
CA LEU A 190 8.55 1.99 10.85
C LEU A 190 8.47 1.36 9.47
N TRP A 191 7.47 0.51 9.27
CA TRP A 191 7.20 -0.14 7.98
C TRP A 191 6.18 0.63 7.15
N ASP A 192 6.54 1.01 5.92
CA ASP A 192 5.55 1.36 4.89
C ASP A 192 5.04 0.09 4.21
N LEU A 193 3.74 -0.16 4.37
CA LEU A 193 3.01 -1.33 3.89
C LEU A 193 2.11 -1.02 2.69
N SER A 194 2.32 0.09 1.99
CA SER A 194 1.52 0.51 0.84
C SER A 194 1.53 -0.50 -0.31
N HIS A 195 2.59 -1.30 -0.45
CA HIS A 195 2.68 -2.42 -1.40
C HIS A 195 2.58 -3.81 -0.74
N SER A 196 2.14 -3.87 0.53
CA SER A 196 2.07 -5.11 1.31
C SER A 196 0.67 -5.42 1.82
N ALA A 197 -0.01 -4.46 2.46
CA ALA A 197 -1.34 -4.68 3.03
C ALA A 197 -2.34 -5.03 1.93
N GLY A 198 -3.01 -6.19 2.08
CA GLY A 198 -3.91 -6.74 1.07
C GLY A 198 -3.22 -7.39 -0.15
N ALA A 199 -1.88 -7.47 -0.17
CA ALA A 199 -1.10 -8.01 -1.29
C ALA A 199 -0.33 -9.28 -0.93
N VAL A 200 0.31 -9.29 0.24
CA VAL A 200 1.07 -10.43 0.80
C VAL A 200 0.65 -10.64 2.25
N ALA A 201 0.90 -11.82 2.81
CA ALA A 201 0.70 -12.02 4.23
C ALA A 201 1.62 -11.09 5.03
N VAL A 202 1.04 -10.40 6.01
CA VAL A 202 1.73 -9.51 6.95
C VAL A 202 1.21 -9.83 8.33
N ASP A 203 2.13 -9.91 9.29
CA ASP A 203 1.81 -10.07 10.71
C ASP A 203 2.74 -9.19 11.54
N LEU A 204 2.28 -7.96 11.80
CA LEU A 204 3.03 -6.93 12.51
C LEU A 204 3.32 -7.34 13.95
N ASN A 205 2.34 -7.92 14.65
CA ASN A 205 2.49 -8.29 16.05
C ASN A 205 3.42 -9.49 16.21
N SER A 206 3.33 -10.51 15.33
CA SER A 206 4.27 -11.64 15.37
C SER A 206 5.69 -11.29 14.92
N ALA A 207 5.86 -10.17 14.20
CA ALA A 207 7.17 -9.62 13.82
C ALA A 207 7.74 -8.64 14.87
N ASP A 208 7.01 -8.37 15.95
CA ASP A 208 7.33 -7.33 16.94
C ASP A 208 7.52 -5.93 16.32
N ALA A 209 6.83 -5.61 15.22
CA ALA A 209 6.91 -4.29 14.59
C ALA A 209 6.48 -3.18 15.56
N ASP A 210 7.15 -2.03 15.52
CA ASP A 210 6.82 -0.92 16.41
C ASP A 210 5.75 0.00 15.82
N LEU A 211 5.93 0.36 14.54
CA LEU A 211 5.11 1.33 13.83
C LEU A 211 4.91 0.86 12.39
N ALA A 212 3.77 1.19 11.79
CA ALA A 212 3.56 1.01 10.36
C ALA A 212 2.62 2.06 9.78
N VAL A 213 2.70 2.24 8.46
CA VAL A 213 1.74 3.03 7.68
C VAL A 213 1.36 2.26 6.42
N GLY A 214 0.26 2.66 5.79
CA GLY A 214 -0.04 2.22 4.44
C GLY A 214 -1.15 3.05 3.81
N CYS A 215 -1.24 2.98 2.48
CA CYS A 215 -2.31 3.64 1.75
C CYS A 215 -3.60 2.80 1.70
N GLY A 216 -4.76 3.46 1.63
CA GLY A 216 -6.05 2.79 1.40
C GLY A 216 -6.41 2.53 -0.07
N TYR A 217 -5.69 3.15 -1.02
CA TYR A 217 -6.14 3.22 -2.42
C TYR A 217 -5.53 2.17 -3.37
N LYS A 218 -4.52 1.40 -2.95
CA LYS A 218 -3.89 0.35 -3.76
C LYS A 218 -4.66 -0.97 -3.61
N TYR A 219 -4.00 -2.03 -3.13
CA TYR A 219 -4.58 -3.35 -2.91
C TYR A 219 -5.80 -3.36 -1.97
N LEU A 220 -5.97 -2.34 -1.13
CA LEU A 220 -7.15 -2.19 -0.26
C LEU A 220 -8.39 -1.63 -0.99
N ASN A 221 -8.27 -1.25 -2.26
CA ASN A 221 -9.37 -0.92 -3.16
C ASN A 221 -10.29 0.22 -2.68
N GLY A 222 -9.75 1.17 -1.90
CA GLY A 222 -10.56 2.24 -1.29
C GLY A 222 -10.95 3.39 -2.21
N GLY A 223 -10.49 3.37 -3.47
CA GLY A 223 -10.74 4.43 -4.45
C GLY A 223 -9.65 5.52 -4.50
N PRO A 224 -9.74 6.45 -5.46
CA PRO A 224 -8.68 7.39 -5.77
C PRO A 224 -8.41 8.35 -4.60
N GLY A 225 -7.19 8.27 -4.05
CA GLY A 225 -6.79 9.10 -2.90
C GLY A 225 -7.48 8.73 -1.58
N ALA A 226 -7.99 7.49 -1.46
CA ALA A 226 -8.55 7.00 -0.20
C ALA A 226 -7.59 7.21 0.98
N PRO A 227 -8.11 7.49 2.20
CA PRO A 227 -7.29 7.77 3.36
C PRO A 227 -6.27 6.65 3.61
N ALA A 228 -5.11 7.05 4.10
CA ALA A 228 -4.13 6.13 4.62
C ALA A 228 -4.55 5.62 6.00
N TRP A 229 -3.66 4.83 6.59
CA TRP A 229 -3.77 4.37 7.97
C TRP A 229 -2.40 4.36 8.61
N LEU A 230 -2.39 4.28 9.93
CA LEU A 230 -1.19 4.01 10.70
C LEU A 230 -1.44 2.98 11.78
N PHE A 231 -0.38 2.27 12.13
CA PHE A 231 -0.29 1.32 13.22
C PHE A 231 0.74 1.83 14.23
N VAL A 232 0.40 1.71 15.51
CA VAL A 232 1.31 1.93 16.63
C VAL A 232 1.12 0.78 17.59
N ALA A 233 2.17 -0.02 17.77
CA ALA A 233 2.13 -1.15 18.69
C ALA A 233 1.70 -0.67 20.08
N GLU A 234 0.84 -1.43 20.74
CA GLU A 234 0.22 -1.04 22.02
C GLU A 234 1.25 -0.51 23.04
N ARG A 235 2.41 -1.18 23.13
CA ARG A 235 3.54 -0.81 24.03
C ARG A 235 4.11 0.60 23.83
N HIS A 236 3.83 1.25 22.70
CA HIS A 236 4.32 2.59 22.37
C HIS A 236 3.24 3.66 22.42
N GLN A 237 1.95 3.28 22.47
CA GLN A 237 0.86 4.25 22.33
C GLN A 237 0.86 5.31 23.42
N ASP A 238 1.19 4.95 24.67
CA ASP A 238 1.24 5.89 25.79
C ASP A 238 2.52 6.74 25.84
N ARG A 239 3.57 6.34 25.11
CA ARG A 239 4.89 6.98 25.14
C ARG A 239 5.12 7.94 23.98
N LEU A 240 4.48 7.68 22.85
CA LEU A 240 4.58 8.50 21.67
C LEU A 240 3.42 9.50 21.60
N ALA A 241 3.73 10.69 21.09
CA ALA A 241 2.76 11.77 20.90
C ALA A 241 2.78 12.23 19.45
N ASN A 242 1.59 12.39 18.87
CA ASN A 242 1.43 12.94 17.54
C ASN A 242 1.84 14.43 17.54
N PRO A 243 2.83 14.86 16.73
CA PRO A 243 3.27 16.26 16.66
C PRO A 243 2.22 17.16 15.98
N LEU A 244 1.28 16.57 15.25
CA LEU A 244 0.12 17.24 14.66
C LEU A 244 -1.07 17.05 15.59
N SER A 245 -1.02 17.70 16.75
CA SER A 245 -2.02 17.67 17.83
C SER A 245 -3.33 18.36 17.45
N GLY A 246 -4.01 17.85 16.42
CA GLY A 246 -5.29 18.37 15.96
C GLY A 246 -6.44 17.97 16.90
N TRP A 247 -7.54 18.72 16.82
CA TRP A 247 -8.66 18.60 17.75
C TRP A 247 -9.25 17.19 17.86
N MET A 248 -9.25 16.41 16.77
CA MET A 248 -9.76 15.04 16.78
C MET A 248 -8.87 14.04 17.54
N GLY A 249 -7.60 14.39 17.78
CA GLY A 249 -6.68 13.61 18.61
C GLY A 249 -6.80 13.94 20.11
N HIS A 250 -7.64 14.90 20.50
CA HIS A 250 -7.84 15.27 21.89
C HIS A 250 -8.68 14.21 22.63
N ALA A 251 -8.40 13.97 23.92
CA ALA A 251 -9.20 13.11 24.79
C ALA A 251 -10.70 13.49 24.88
N GLN A 252 -11.03 14.76 24.69
CA GLN A 252 -12.39 15.30 24.74
C GLN A 252 -12.54 16.38 23.65
N PRO A 253 -12.65 16.00 22.35
CA PRO A 253 -12.58 16.93 21.22
C PRO A 253 -13.70 17.99 21.20
N PHE A 254 -14.79 17.75 21.95
CA PHE A 254 -15.94 18.63 22.05
C PHE A 254 -16.02 19.39 23.38
N ALA A 255 -15.03 19.24 24.27
CA ALA A 255 -14.94 20.06 25.48
C ALA A 255 -14.53 21.51 25.17
N PHE A 256 -13.89 21.74 24.01
CA PHE A 256 -13.43 23.05 23.54
C PHE A 256 -12.56 23.80 24.56
N THR A 257 -11.67 23.07 25.23
CA THR A 257 -10.65 23.63 26.13
C THR A 257 -9.45 24.15 25.34
N ASP A 258 -8.79 25.20 25.83
CA ASP A 258 -7.62 25.80 25.17
C ASP A 258 -6.39 24.88 25.17
N ALA A 259 -6.21 24.10 26.25
CA ALA A 259 -5.10 23.17 26.39
C ALA A 259 -5.42 21.84 25.70
N TYR A 260 -4.46 21.33 24.93
CA TYR A 260 -4.54 20.01 24.31
C TYR A 260 -4.18 18.90 25.29
N GLU A 261 -5.06 17.91 25.41
CA GLU A 261 -4.79 16.64 26.09
C GLU A 261 -4.94 15.49 25.09
N PRO A 262 -3.90 14.68 24.82
CA PRO A 262 -4.00 13.61 23.84
C PRO A 262 -4.99 12.52 24.29
N ALA A 263 -5.76 12.00 23.35
CA ALA A 263 -6.61 10.85 23.60
C ALA A 263 -5.80 9.61 24.05
N PRO A 264 -6.41 8.69 24.82
CA PRO A 264 -5.77 7.42 25.12
C PRO A 264 -5.56 6.60 23.83
N GLY A 265 -4.51 5.80 23.81
CA GLY A 265 -4.25 4.84 22.75
C GLY A 265 -4.12 5.43 21.34
N ILE A 266 -4.61 4.70 20.33
CA ILE A 266 -4.44 5.05 18.91
C ILE A 266 -5.15 6.34 18.47
N ASP A 267 -6.14 6.82 19.23
CA ASP A 267 -6.93 7.99 18.81
C ASP A 267 -6.15 9.30 18.84
N ARG A 268 -5.10 9.39 19.66
CA ARG A 268 -4.22 10.57 19.68
C ARG A 268 -3.54 10.87 18.34
N TRP A 269 -3.57 9.89 17.43
CA TRP A 269 -2.98 10.00 16.10
C TRP A 269 -3.91 10.60 15.06
N LEU A 270 -5.18 10.85 15.41
CA LEU A 270 -6.06 11.70 14.63
C LEU A 270 -5.60 13.16 14.69
N CYS A 271 -5.98 13.93 13.67
CA CYS A 271 -5.65 15.36 13.58
C CYS A 271 -6.91 16.16 13.25
N GLY A 272 -7.34 16.11 11.99
CA GLY A 272 -8.53 16.81 11.51
C GLY A 272 -9.79 15.96 11.52
N THR A 273 -10.91 16.60 11.19
CA THR A 273 -12.21 15.96 10.97
C THR A 273 -12.08 14.86 9.90
N PRO A 274 -12.63 13.65 10.13
CA PRO A 274 -12.42 12.54 9.20
C PRO A 274 -13.13 12.73 7.85
N PRO A 275 -12.50 12.37 6.71
CA PRO A 275 -13.10 12.48 5.39
C PRO A 275 -14.09 11.34 5.12
N VAL A 276 -15.32 11.47 5.63
CA VAL A 276 -16.35 10.41 5.69
C VAL A 276 -16.64 9.76 4.32
N LEU A 277 -16.74 10.54 3.24
CA LEU A 277 -16.97 10.00 1.89
C LEU A 277 -15.86 9.02 1.48
N ALA A 278 -14.61 9.41 1.71
CA ALA A 278 -13.45 8.63 1.32
C ALA A 278 -13.26 7.40 2.25
N LEU A 279 -13.50 7.55 3.56
CA LEU A 279 -13.53 6.42 4.50
C LEU A 279 -14.62 5.41 4.17
N SER A 280 -15.78 5.87 3.70
CA SER A 280 -16.87 4.98 3.29
C SER A 280 -16.52 4.16 2.04
N ALA A 281 -15.80 4.74 1.08
CA ALA A 281 -15.28 4.01 -0.08
C ALA A 281 -14.21 3.00 0.33
N LEU A 282 -13.30 3.38 1.23
CA LEU A 282 -12.31 2.47 1.80
C LEU A 282 -12.96 1.30 2.55
N GLU A 283 -14.03 1.54 3.30
CA GLU A 283 -14.76 0.49 3.99
C GLU A 283 -15.39 -0.54 3.01
N ALA A 284 -15.86 -0.08 1.83
CA ALA A 284 -16.31 -0.98 0.77
C ALA A 284 -15.14 -1.76 0.13
N GLY A 285 -13.99 -1.12 -0.06
CA GLY A 285 -12.75 -1.78 -0.50
C GLY A 285 -12.32 -2.90 0.43
N LEU A 286 -12.31 -2.66 1.73
CA LEU A 286 -11.94 -3.65 2.74
C LEU A 286 -12.93 -4.83 2.79
N ALA A 287 -14.23 -4.58 2.56
CA ALA A 287 -15.23 -5.65 2.49
C ALA A 287 -14.98 -6.63 1.33
N THR A 288 -14.20 -6.26 0.31
CA THR A 288 -13.81 -7.20 -0.75
C THR A 288 -12.92 -8.34 -0.26
N PHE A 289 -12.34 -8.22 0.94
CA PHE A 289 -11.54 -9.27 1.59
C PHE A 289 -12.37 -10.19 2.51
N ASP A 290 -13.67 -9.95 2.68
CA ASP A 290 -14.49 -10.76 3.59
C ASP A 290 -14.47 -12.24 3.17
N GLY A 291 -14.06 -13.12 4.10
CA GLY A 291 -13.90 -14.55 3.86
C GLY A 291 -12.68 -14.95 3.03
N VAL A 292 -11.78 -14.01 2.70
CA VAL A 292 -10.55 -14.29 1.96
C VAL A 292 -9.40 -14.57 2.92
N SER A 293 -8.73 -15.71 2.73
CA SER A 293 -7.51 -16.04 3.45
C SER A 293 -6.30 -15.35 2.79
N MET A 294 -5.54 -14.56 3.55
CA MET A 294 -4.32 -13.90 3.04
C MET A 294 -3.27 -14.91 2.52
N PRO A 295 -3.00 -16.05 3.18
CA PRO A 295 -2.17 -17.10 2.61
C PRO A 295 -2.68 -17.65 1.26
N ALA A 296 -3.99 -17.83 1.10
CA ALA A 296 -4.56 -18.29 -0.17
C ALA A 296 -4.44 -17.23 -1.28
N LEU A 297 -4.63 -15.95 -0.93
CA LEU A 297 -4.43 -14.81 -1.82
C LEU A 297 -2.97 -14.75 -2.30
N GLU A 298 -2.01 -14.84 -1.38
CA GLU A 298 -0.58 -14.83 -1.70
C GLU A 298 -0.18 -16.03 -2.56
N ALA A 299 -0.69 -17.23 -2.26
CA ALA A 299 -0.46 -18.42 -3.07
C ALA A 299 -0.99 -18.27 -4.51
N LYS A 300 -2.17 -17.69 -4.69
CA LYS A 300 -2.69 -17.36 -6.03
C LYS A 300 -1.80 -16.33 -6.73
N GLY A 301 -1.40 -15.25 -6.03
CA GLY A 301 -0.48 -14.24 -6.55
C GLY A 301 0.85 -14.82 -7.03
N ALA A 302 1.42 -15.78 -6.29
CA ALA A 302 2.62 -16.50 -6.68
C ALA A 302 2.44 -17.25 -8.01
N ARG A 303 1.32 -17.99 -8.17
CA ARG A 303 1.02 -18.73 -9.40
C ARG A 303 0.75 -17.81 -10.60
N LEU A 304 0.08 -16.67 -10.39
CA LEU A 304 -0.11 -15.66 -11.43
C LEU A 304 1.23 -15.08 -11.89
N PHE A 305 2.15 -14.82 -10.96
CA PHE A 305 3.50 -14.37 -11.29
C PHE A 305 4.27 -15.42 -12.09
N ASP A 306 4.27 -16.68 -11.65
CA ASP A 306 5.01 -17.74 -12.33
C ASP A 306 4.53 -17.91 -13.78
N LEU A 307 3.21 -17.81 -14.00
CA LEU A 307 2.63 -17.76 -15.33
C LEU A 307 3.13 -16.56 -16.14
N PHE A 308 3.09 -15.36 -15.57
CA PHE A 308 3.53 -14.14 -16.24
C PHE A 308 5.02 -14.24 -16.62
N ALA A 309 5.87 -14.57 -15.65
CA ALA A 309 7.32 -14.66 -15.81
C ALA A 309 7.72 -15.69 -16.87
N ALA A 310 7.12 -16.88 -16.85
CA ALA A 310 7.41 -17.92 -17.84
C ALA A 310 7.07 -17.49 -19.27
N ARG A 311 5.99 -16.72 -19.47
CA ARG A 311 5.56 -16.26 -20.79
C ARG A 311 6.33 -15.03 -21.27
N ALA A 312 6.65 -14.11 -20.36
CA ALA A 312 7.43 -12.91 -20.65
C ALA A 312 8.93 -13.19 -20.87
N ALA A 313 9.42 -14.38 -20.52
CA ALA A 313 10.80 -14.79 -20.84
C ALA A 313 11.04 -14.94 -22.34
N ALA A 314 10.02 -15.35 -23.13
CA ALA A 314 10.13 -15.56 -24.57
C ALA A 314 10.55 -14.29 -25.36
N PRO A 315 9.99 -13.10 -25.10
CA PRO A 315 10.45 -11.86 -25.73
C PRO A 315 11.76 -11.28 -25.16
N GLY A 316 12.44 -11.96 -24.22
CA GLY A 316 13.75 -11.55 -23.70
C GLY A 316 13.72 -10.37 -22.72
N LEU A 317 12.59 -10.11 -22.07
CA LEU A 317 12.50 -9.05 -21.05
C LEU A 317 13.27 -9.43 -19.78
N GLU A 318 14.11 -8.52 -19.28
CA GLU A 318 14.82 -8.70 -18.01
C GLU A 318 13.84 -8.52 -16.84
N CYS A 319 13.41 -9.61 -16.21
CA CYS A 319 12.63 -9.53 -14.97
C CYS A 319 13.53 -9.04 -13.83
N VAL A 320 13.19 -7.90 -13.22
CA VAL A 320 13.92 -7.34 -12.06
C VAL A 320 13.29 -7.73 -10.73
N THR A 321 12.15 -8.42 -10.77
CA THR A 321 11.49 -8.94 -9.58
C THR A 321 12.11 -10.28 -9.19
N PRO A 322 12.44 -10.51 -7.89
CA PRO A 322 12.92 -11.81 -7.44
C PRO A 322 11.96 -12.94 -7.85
N ALA A 323 12.49 -14.13 -8.14
CA ALA A 323 11.64 -15.27 -8.48
C ALA A 323 10.97 -15.89 -7.23
N ASP A 324 11.71 -15.94 -6.12
CA ASP A 324 11.25 -16.50 -4.86
C ASP A 324 10.00 -15.74 -4.33
N PRO A 325 8.84 -16.41 -4.18
CA PRO A 325 7.65 -15.82 -3.59
C PRO A 325 7.90 -15.21 -2.21
N ALA A 326 8.81 -15.80 -1.42
CA ALA A 326 9.11 -15.30 -0.08
C ALA A 326 9.86 -13.96 -0.10
N ALA A 327 10.53 -13.63 -1.21
CA ALA A 327 11.36 -12.44 -1.38
C ALA A 327 10.70 -11.35 -2.24
N ARG A 328 9.41 -11.48 -2.57
CA ARG A 328 8.70 -10.53 -3.44
C ARG A 328 7.28 -10.16 -2.97
N GLY A 329 6.78 -9.06 -3.53
CA GLY A 329 5.39 -8.63 -3.44
C GLY A 329 4.50 -9.20 -4.56
N SER A 330 3.30 -8.63 -4.68
CA SER A 330 2.28 -9.05 -5.64
C SER A 330 2.31 -8.28 -6.97
N HIS A 331 3.50 -7.94 -7.47
CA HIS A 331 3.66 -7.36 -8.81
C HIS A 331 4.91 -7.92 -9.49
N ILE A 332 4.95 -7.82 -10.81
CA ILE A 332 6.09 -8.22 -11.63
C ILE A 332 6.60 -7.02 -12.43
N SER A 333 7.91 -6.86 -12.48
CA SER A 333 8.56 -5.74 -13.15
C SER A 333 9.63 -6.21 -14.13
N PHE A 334 9.63 -5.60 -15.31
CA PHE A 334 10.61 -5.86 -16.37
C PHE A 334 11.37 -4.59 -16.74
N ARG A 335 12.68 -4.71 -16.94
CA ARG A 335 13.50 -3.62 -17.45
C ARG A 335 13.49 -3.59 -18.96
N HIS A 336 13.26 -2.40 -19.51
CA HIS A 336 13.40 -2.12 -20.93
C HIS A 336 13.73 -0.63 -21.17
N PRO A 337 14.71 -0.29 -22.02
CA PRO A 337 15.06 1.11 -22.32
C PRO A 337 13.89 1.92 -22.89
N HIS A 338 12.95 1.24 -23.54
CA HIS A 338 11.71 1.80 -24.11
C HIS A 338 10.47 1.41 -23.30
N ALA A 339 10.58 1.21 -21.99
CA ALA A 339 9.45 0.84 -21.13
C ALA A 339 8.28 1.84 -21.25
N TRP A 340 8.56 3.14 -21.35
CA TRP A 340 7.51 4.16 -21.51
C TRP A 340 6.61 3.93 -22.75
N PRO A 341 7.13 3.94 -23.99
CA PRO A 341 6.29 3.74 -25.16
C PRO A 341 5.68 2.35 -25.23
N ILE A 342 6.35 1.30 -24.71
CA ILE A 342 5.76 -0.04 -24.63
C ILE A 342 4.52 -0.03 -23.72
N ASN A 343 4.61 0.59 -22.54
CA ASN A 343 3.47 0.70 -21.64
C ASN A 343 2.27 1.40 -22.30
N ASN A 344 2.51 2.47 -23.05
CA ASN A 344 1.44 3.18 -23.75
C ASN A 344 0.79 2.32 -24.85
N ALA A 345 1.58 1.55 -25.60
CA ALA A 345 1.06 0.63 -26.60
C ALA A 345 0.23 -0.51 -25.98
N LEU A 346 0.63 -1.00 -24.80
CA LEU A 346 -0.13 -1.98 -24.03
C LEU A 346 -1.47 -1.40 -23.54
N ILE A 347 -1.44 -0.18 -22.98
CA ILE A 347 -2.65 0.51 -22.52
C ILE A 347 -3.63 0.69 -23.68
N GLU A 348 -3.15 1.10 -24.87
CA GLU A 348 -4.00 1.22 -26.05
C GLU A 348 -4.56 -0.14 -26.51
N ALA A 349 -3.83 -1.23 -26.28
CA ALA A 349 -4.27 -2.60 -26.55
C ALA A 349 -5.14 -3.20 -25.43
N GLY A 350 -5.51 -2.43 -24.41
CA GLY A 350 -6.40 -2.86 -23.33
C GLY A 350 -5.69 -3.53 -22.14
N VAL A 351 -4.35 -3.56 -22.10
CA VAL A 351 -3.56 -4.08 -20.98
C VAL A 351 -2.98 -2.92 -20.18
N ILE A 352 -3.52 -2.67 -18.99
CA ILE A 352 -3.11 -1.52 -18.17
C ILE A 352 -2.13 -1.98 -17.09
N GLY A 353 -0.85 -1.67 -17.30
CA GLY A 353 0.18 -1.65 -16.25
C GLY A 353 0.66 -0.22 -16.00
N ASP A 354 1.86 -0.07 -15.46
CA ASP A 354 2.50 1.24 -15.37
C ASP A 354 3.99 1.24 -15.73
N PHE A 355 4.50 2.46 -15.94
CA PHE A 355 5.91 2.73 -16.14
C PHE A 355 6.52 3.24 -14.84
N ARG A 356 7.74 2.81 -14.52
CA ARG A 356 8.52 3.38 -13.42
C ARG A 356 9.88 3.82 -13.93
N ALA A 357 10.14 5.12 -13.79
CA ALA A 357 11.37 5.72 -14.28
C ALA A 357 12.64 5.02 -13.74
N PRO A 358 13.71 4.94 -14.56
CA PRO A 358 13.76 5.40 -15.95
C PRO A 358 13.26 4.38 -16.98
N ASP A 359 13.06 3.11 -16.62
CA ASP A 359 13.13 1.99 -17.56
C ASP A 359 12.35 0.73 -17.15
N ILE A 360 11.38 0.83 -16.24
CA ILE A 360 10.61 -0.34 -15.78
C ILE A 360 9.19 -0.32 -16.35
N LEU A 361 8.76 -1.48 -16.86
CA LEU A 361 7.37 -1.89 -17.04
C LEU A 361 6.94 -2.66 -15.80
N ARG A 362 5.82 -2.30 -15.19
CA ARG A 362 5.34 -2.96 -13.97
C ARG A 362 3.88 -3.36 -14.11
N PHE A 363 3.58 -4.57 -13.65
CA PHE A 363 2.25 -5.16 -13.69
C PHE A 363 1.87 -5.66 -12.29
N GLY A 364 0.90 -5.00 -11.66
CA GLY A 364 0.26 -5.42 -10.42
C GLY A 364 -0.57 -6.68 -10.62
N LEU A 365 -0.32 -7.69 -9.79
CA LEU A 365 -1.04 -8.95 -9.78
C LEU A 365 -1.96 -8.94 -8.56
N THR A 366 -3.25 -8.74 -8.78
CA THR A 366 -4.27 -8.53 -7.73
C THR A 366 -5.20 -9.74 -7.65
N PRO A 367 -4.92 -10.76 -6.82
CA PRO A 367 -5.56 -12.07 -6.94
C PRO A 367 -7.05 -12.08 -6.65
N LEU A 368 -7.60 -11.03 -6.01
CA LEU A 368 -9.04 -10.88 -5.80
C LEU A 368 -9.82 -10.77 -7.12
N TYR A 369 -9.21 -10.19 -8.16
CA TYR A 369 -9.92 -9.92 -9.40
C TYR A 369 -9.08 -10.18 -10.66
N THR A 370 -7.80 -10.49 -10.57
CA THR A 370 -6.98 -10.96 -11.69
C THR A 370 -7.05 -12.49 -11.78
N GLY A 371 -7.38 -13.00 -12.96
CA GLY A 371 -7.42 -14.43 -13.29
C GLY A 371 -6.18 -14.90 -14.06
N TYR A 372 -6.07 -16.21 -14.24
CA TYR A 372 -5.01 -16.83 -15.05
C TYR A 372 -5.19 -16.49 -16.54
N GLU A 373 -6.44 -16.46 -17.02
CA GLU A 373 -6.76 -16.05 -18.38
C GLU A 373 -6.34 -14.60 -18.67
N ASP A 374 -6.54 -13.68 -17.71
CA ASP A 374 -6.09 -12.29 -17.86
C ASP A 374 -4.58 -12.22 -18.06
N VAL A 375 -3.82 -12.94 -17.22
CA VAL A 375 -2.35 -12.99 -17.31
C VAL A 375 -1.90 -13.61 -18.63
N TRP A 376 -2.54 -14.72 -19.03
CA TRP A 376 -2.25 -15.37 -20.31
C TRP A 376 -2.43 -14.39 -21.48
N ARG A 377 -3.61 -13.74 -21.55
CA ARG A 377 -3.93 -12.79 -22.62
C ARG A 377 -3.02 -11.55 -22.59
N ALA A 378 -2.73 -11.02 -21.40
CA ALA A 378 -1.83 -9.87 -21.25
C ALA A 378 -0.43 -10.18 -21.79
N THR A 379 0.10 -11.38 -21.51
CA THR A 379 1.42 -11.78 -22.00
C THR A 379 1.45 -12.04 -23.51
N GLU A 380 0.35 -12.51 -24.11
CA GLU A 380 0.24 -12.59 -25.58
C GLU A 380 0.29 -11.20 -26.23
N ILE A 381 -0.53 -10.28 -25.72
CA ILE A 381 -0.56 -8.89 -26.22
C ILE A 381 0.80 -8.22 -26.04
N LEU A 382 1.48 -8.46 -24.91
CA LEU A 382 2.85 -8.00 -24.68
C LEU A 382 3.82 -8.57 -25.72
N GLY A 383 3.75 -9.86 -25.99
CA GLY A 383 4.55 -10.51 -27.03
C GLY A 383 4.31 -9.88 -28.42
N GLU A 384 3.05 -9.65 -28.78
CA GLU A 384 2.67 -9.01 -30.04
C GLU A 384 3.18 -7.57 -30.16
N VAL A 385 3.00 -6.74 -29.12
CA VAL A 385 3.49 -5.35 -29.08
C VAL A 385 5.00 -5.31 -29.27
N LEU A 386 5.74 -6.23 -28.65
CA LEU A 386 7.20 -6.31 -28.78
C LEU A 386 7.62 -6.81 -30.17
N ALA A 387 7.00 -7.89 -30.67
CA ALA A 387 7.33 -8.49 -31.95
C ALA A 387 7.03 -7.58 -33.15
N THR A 388 5.93 -6.83 -33.09
CA THR A 388 5.53 -5.90 -34.16
C THR A 388 6.20 -4.53 -34.04
N GLU A 389 6.89 -4.27 -32.92
CA GLU A 389 7.43 -2.96 -32.57
C GLU A 389 6.40 -1.81 -32.63
N ARG A 390 5.11 -2.10 -32.44
CA ARG A 390 4.01 -1.11 -32.46
C ARG A 390 4.28 0.10 -31.55
N TRP A 391 4.99 -0.13 -30.44
CA TRP A 391 5.42 0.91 -29.51
C TRP A 391 6.33 2.00 -30.13
N ARG A 392 6.93 1.77 -31.31
CA ARG A 392 7.74 2.78 -32.02
C ARG A 392 6.90 3.85 -32.72
N GLU A 393 5.59 3.66 -32.86
CA GLU A 393 4.73 4.67 -33.46
C GLU A 393 4.78 5.98 -32.67
N SER A 394 4.82 7.12 -33.38
CA SER A 394 5.07 8.44 -32.79
C SER A 394 4.09 8.81 -31.66
N ARG A 395 2.85 8.34 -31.74
CA ARG A 395 1.82 8.56 -30.71
C ARG A 395 2.17 7.99 -29.34
N PHE A 396 3.07 7.02 -29.24
CA PHE A 396 3.47 6.42 -27.95
C PHE A 396 4.71 7.09 -27.32
N ALA A 397 5.40 7.97 -28.06
CA ALA A 397 6.62 8.63 -27.60
C ALA A 397 6.37 9.80 -26.64
N GLU A 398 5.17 10.38 -26.63
CA GLU A 398 4.83 11.53 -25.78
C GLU A 398 4.66 11.13 -24.31
N ARG A 399 5.19 11.95 -23.39
CA ARG A 399 5.06 11.74 -21.95
C ARG A 399 3.85 12.49 -21.38
N SER A 400 2.90 11.75 -20.82
CA SER A 400 1.77 12.28 -20.05
C SER A 400 2.22 12.90 -18.72
N ARG A 401 1.40 13.76 -18.11
CA ARG A 401 1.74 14.46 -16.85
C ARG A 401 1.95 13.56 -15.63
N VAL A 402 1.29 12.40 -15.61
CA VAL A 402 1.43 11.38 -14.56
C VAL A 402 2.12 10.19 -15.21
N THR A 403 3.31 9.84 -14.74
CA THR A 403 4.15 8.77 -15.28
C THR A 403 4.51 7.74 -14.24
#